data_AF-A0A3C0BWB4-F1
#
_entry.id   AF-A0A3C0BWB4-F1
#
_cell.length_a   1.000
_cell.length_b   1.000
_cell.length_c   1.000
_cell.angle_alpha   90.00
_cell.angle_beta   90.00
_cell.angle_gamma   90.00
#
_symmetry.space_group_name_H-M   'P 1'
#
loop_
_entity.id
_entity.type
_entity.pdbx_description
1 polymer ?
#
loop_
_entity_poly.entity_id
_entity_poly.type
_entity_poly.pdbx_seq_one_letter_code
_entity_poly.pdbx_strand_id
1 'polypeptide(L)'
;MNSAYFAGRCRNGVPSQISTSYVERSNLTIRMSSRRFTRLTNGFSKKLENHEAAVGLLVAYYNLCRVHEATRVTPAMSLGLTDHPWSIGQLLDQSLGLSPETRPTKPRLRLIQGGRK
;
A
#
# COMPACT_ATOMS: atom_id res chain seq x y z
N MET A 1 -19.11 0.87 -19.48
CA MET A 1 -19.97 1.34 -18.36
C MET A 1 -19.13 1.32 -17.09
N ASN A 2 -19.28 2.32 -16.20
CA ASN A 2 -18.50 2.63 -14.97
C ASN A 2 -17.56 3.87 -15.02
N SER A 3 -17.83 4.84 -15.91
CA SER A 3 -17.22 6.17 -15.83
C SER A 3 -17.81 7.06 -14.72
N ALA A 4 -18.98 6.71 -14.16
CA ALA A 4 -19.70 7.52 -13.16
C ALA A 4 -19.18 7.37 -11.70
N TYR A 5 -18.37 6.36 -11.38
CA TYR A 5 -17.85 6.12 -10.01
C TYR A 5 -16.61 6.96 -9.63
N PHE A 6 -16.11 7.80 -10.55
CA PHE A 6 -14.92 8.64 -10.35
C PHE A 6 -15.21 10.13 -10.21
N ALA A 7 -16.46 10.56 -10.29
CA ALA A 7 -16.86 11.94 -10.07
C ALA A 7 -16.80 12.27 -8.56
N GLY A 8 -15.65 12.78 -8.09
CA GLY A 8 -15.48 13.25 -6.70
C GLY A 8 -14.24 12.71 -5.97
N ARG A 9 -13.47 11.80 -6.56
CA ARG A 9 -12.18 11.36 -5.99
C ARG A 9 -11.06 12.34 -6.36
N CYS A 10 -10.18 12.62 -5.41
CA CYS A 10 -8.95 13.37 -5.66
C CYS A 10 -8.14 12.65 -6.74
N ARG A 11 -7.99 13.28 -7.91
CA ARG A 11 -7.19 12.74 -9.00
C ARG A 11 -5.76 13.24 -8.88
N ASN A 12 -4.80 12.33 -8.96
CA ASN A 12 -3.38 12.67 -8.99
C ASN A 12 -3.10 13.62 -10.16
N GLY A 13 -2.44 14.75 -9.89
CA GLY A 13 -2.00 15.70 -10.91
C GLY A 13 -2.91 16.92 -11.15
N VAL A 14 -4.06 17.03 -10.47
CA VAL A 14 -4.93 18.23 -10.56
C VAL A 14 -4.80 19.05 -9.27
N PRO A 15 -4.16 20.24 -9.28
CA PRO A 15 -3.89 21.03 -8.07
C PRO A 15 -5.11 21.32 -7.20
N SER A 16 -6.27 21.59 -7.80
CA SER A 16 -7.52 21.90 -7.09
C SER A 16 -8.18 20.69 -6.42
N GLN A 17 -7.72 19.47 -6.71
CA GLN A 17 -8.26 18.23 -6.18
C GLN A 17 -7.26 17.52 -5.25
N ILE A 18 -6.16 18.16 -4.87
CA ILE A 18 -5.16 17.54 -3.97
C ILE A 18 -5.71 17.53 -2.54
N SER A 19 -5.77 16.36 -1.92
CA SER A 19 -6.12 16.16 -0.52
C SER A 19 -5.16 15.16 0.12
N THR A 20 -4.78 15.41 1.38
CA THR A 20 -3.94 14.51 2.18
C THR A 20 -4.72 13.35 2.81
N SER A 21 -6.05 13.42 2.81
CA SER A 21 -6.94 12.48 3.51
C SER A 21 -6.67 11.00 3.17
N TYR A 22 -6.35 10.68 1.92
CA TYR A 22 -6.01 9.31 1.50
C TYR A 22 -4.70 8.82 2.12
N VAL A 23 -3.68 9.68 2.17
CA VAL A 23 -2.38 9.37 2.78
C VAL A 23 -2.52 9.22 4.30
N GLU A 24 -3.28 10.11 4.93
CA GLU A 24 -3.57 10.06 6.37
C GLU A 24 -4.30 8.78 6.76
N ARG A 25 -5.32 8.36 5.98
CA ARG A 25 -6.02 7.09 6.18
C ARG A 25 -5.10 5.88 6.00
N SER A 26 -4.20 5.92 5.01
CA SER A 26 -3.18 4.88 4.82
C SER A 26 -2.24 4.81 6.03
N ASN A 27 -1.76 5.95 6.52
CA ASN A 27 -0.90 6.02 7.70
C ASN A 27 -1.56 5.45 8.96
N LEU A 28 -2.84 5.77 9.19
CA LEU A 28 -3.61 5.20 10.30
C LEU A 28 -3.69 3.67 10.17
N THR A 29 -4.04 3.17 8.99
CA THR A 29 -4.14 1.73 8.71
C THR A 29 -2.82 1.02 9.02
N ILE A 30 -1.70 1.59 8.55
CA ILE A 30 -0.37 1.01 8.73
C ILE A 30 0.00 0.92 10.21
N ARG A 31 -0.27 1.98 10.99
CA ARG A 31 0.00 2.00 12.44
C ARG A 31 -0.85 1.00 13.22
N MET A 32 -2.11 0.83 12.84
CA MET A 32 -3.03 -0.10 13.51
C MET A 32 -2.74 -1.57 13.14
N SER A 33 -2.31 -1.82 11.91
CA SER A 33 -2.14 -3.17 11.39
C SER A 33 -0.73 -3.73 11.61
N SER A 34 0.26 -2.90 11.93
CA SER A 34 1.64 -3.33 12.11
C SER A 34 2.33 -2.59 13.27
N ARG A 35 2.67 -3.36 14.32
CA ARG A 35 3.44 -2.89 15.49
C ARG A 35 4.80 -2.28 15.12
N ARG A 36 5.35 -2.58 13.93
CA ARG A 36 6.61 -2.00 13.44
C ARG A 36 6.57 -0.49 13.29
N PHE A 37 5.37 0.10 13.17
CA PHE A 37 5.14 1.54 13.08
C PHE A 37 4.69 2.17 14.40
N THR A 38 4.78 1.44 15.51
CA THR A 38 4.42 1.90 16.85
C THR A 38 5.65 2.05 17.72
N ARG A 39 5.68 3.10 18.55
CA ARG A 39 6.80 3.40 19.47
C ARG A 39 6.71 2.52 20.73
N LEU A 40 7.85 2.27 21.38
CA LEU A 40 7.96 1.54 22.66
C LEU A 40 7.38 0.12 22.59
N THR A 41 7.68 -0.61 21.52
CA THR A 41 7.27 -2.01 21.37
C THR A 41 8.45 -2.88 20.95
N ASN A 42 8.42 -4.15 21.34
CA ASN A 42 9.43 -5.14 20.91
C ASN A 42 9.24 -5.61 19.46
N GLY A 43 8.23 -5.09 18.75
CA GLY A 43 7.85 -5.49 17.40
C GLY A 43 8.61 -4.75 16.29
N PHE A 44 9.86 -4.35 16.51
CA PHE A 44 10.67 -3.64 15.52
C PHE A 44 11.44 -4.61 14.61
N SER A 45 11.81 -4.15 13.41
CA SER A 45 12.62 -4.94 12.48
C SER A 45 14.10 -4.59 12.66
N LYS A 46 14.94 -5.62 12.88
CA LYS A 46 16.40 -5.46 12.99
C LYS A 46 17.10 -5.31 11.63
N LYS A 47 16.50 -5.88 10.60
CA LYS A 47 16.98 -5.89 9.21
C LYS A 47 15.99 -5.17 8.31
N LEU A 48 16.48 -4.43 7.33
CA LEU A 48 15.64 -3.69 6.38
C LEU A 48 14.78 -4.66 5.56
N GLU A 49 15.34 -5.79 5.15
CA GLU A 49 14.68 -6.82 4.36
C GLU A 49 13.41 -7.32 5.06
N ASN A 50 13.48 -7.52 6.38
CA ASN A 50 12.34 -7.98 7.17
C ASN A 50 11.28 -6.88 7.33
N HIS A 51 11.68 -5.60 7.29
CA HIS A 51 10.75 -4.49 7.31
C HIS A 51 10.03 -4.35 5.98
N GLU A 52 10.78 -4.41 4.87
CA GLU A 52 10.25 -4.41 3.50
C GLU A 52 9.26 -5.56 3.29
N ALA A 53 9.63 -6.79 3.68
CA ALA A 53 8.75 -7.94 3.61
C ALA A 53 7.46 -7.75 4.42
N ALA A 54 7.55 -7.22 5.65
CA ALA A 54 6.38 -6.96 6.48
C ALA A 54 5.45 -5.87 5.89
N VAL A 55 6.02 -4.83 5.29
CA VAL A 55 5.25 -3.80 4.58
C VAL A 55 4.59 -4.39 3.33
N GLY A 56 5.33 -5.20 2.56
CA GLY A 56 4.79 -5.91 1.39
C GLY A 56 3.60 -6.78 1.74
N LEU A 57 3.70 -7.58 2.81
CA LEU A 57 2.59 -8.40 3.30
C LEU A 57 1.38 -7.55 3.72
N LEU A 58 1.59 -6.44 4.42
CA LEU A 58 0.52 -5.54 4.81
C LEU A 58 -0.21 -4.96 3.60
N VAL A 59 0.54 -4.49 2.60
CA VAL A 59 -0.01 -3.91 1.37
C VAL A 59 -0.78 -4.96 0.57
N ALA A 60 -0.22 -6.17 0.44
CA ALA A 60 -0.89 -7.26 -0.27
C ALA A 60 -2.18 -7.67 0.44
N TYR A 61 -2.15 -7.88 1.75
CA TYR A 61 -3.32 -8.21 2.55
C TYR A 61 -4.42 -7.14 2.45
N TYR A 62 -4.06 -5.86 2.56
CA TYR A 62 -5.01 -4.75 2.50
C TYR A 62 -5.73 -4.66 1.14
N ASN A 63 -5.02 -4.95 0.05
CA ASN A 63 -5.54 -4.81 -1.31
C ASN A 63 -6.24 -6.08 -1.84
N LEU A 64 -5.79 -7.27 -1.44
CA LEU A 64 -6.23 -8.54 -2.03
C LEU A 64 -7.17 -9.34 -1.12
N CYS A 65 -6.94 -9.33 0.19
CA CYS A 65 -7.70 -10.17 1.13
C CYS A 65 -8.80 -9.39 1.86
N ARG A 66 -8.51 -8.16 2.28
CA ARG A 66 -9.41 -7.39 3.15
C ARG A 66 -10.53 -6.73 2.35
N VAL A 67 -11.77 -7.09 2.65
CA VAL A 67 -12.96 -6.37 2.19
C VAL A 67 -13.12 -5.10 3.03
N HIS A 68 -13.29 -3.95 2.36
CA HIS A 68 -13.47 -2.66 3.04
C HIS A 68 -14.94 -2.31 3.13
N GLU A 69 -15.38 -1.84 4.30
CA GLU A 69 -16.78 -1.46 4.54
C GLU A 69 -17.28 -0.41 3.55
N ALA A 70 -16.45 0.57 3.20
CA ALA A 70 -16.81 1.67 2.31
C ALA A 70 -17.08 1.22 0.87
N THR A 71 -16.28 0.29 0.35
CA THR A 71 -16.38 -0.18 -1.04
C THR A 71 -17.15 -1.50 -1.15
N ARG A 72 -17.34 -2.21 -0.04
CA ARG A 72 -17.93 -3.57 0.06
C ARG A 72 -17.21 -4.66 -0.76
N VAL A 73 -16.12 -4.32 -1.43
CA VAL A 73 -15.23 -5.19 -2.18
C VAL A 73 -13.77 -4.88 -1.82
N THR A 74 -12.84 -5.74 -2.25
CA THR A 74 -11.41 -5.45 -2.07
C THR A 74 -10.95 -4.35 -3.05
N PRO A 75 -9.89 -3.58 -2.74
CA PRO A 75 -9.38 -2.57 -3.64
C PRO A 75 -8.91 -3.17 -4.98
N ALA A 76 -8.32 -4.37 -4.97
CA ALA A 76 -7.93 -5.08 -6.18
C ALA A 76 -9.14 -5.44 -7.06
N MET A 77 -10.25 -5.89 -6.47
CA MET A 77 -11.49 -6.12 -7.20
C MET A 77 -12.07 -4.82 -7.78
N SER A 78 -12.06 -3.72 -7.02
CA SER A 78 -12.53 -2.42 -7.52
C SER A 78 -11.71 -1.90 -8.70
N LEU A 79 -10.47 -2.36 -8.85
CA LEU A 79 -9.58 -2.03 -9.97
C LEU A 79 -9.66 -3.07 -11.11
N GLY A 80 -10.41 -4.16 -10.94
CA GLY A 80 -10.50 -5.25 -11.92
C GLY A 80 -9.23 -6.11 -12.01
N LEU A 81 -8.40 -6.11 -10.96
CA LEU A 81 -7.19 -6.95 -10.90
C LEU A 81 -7.51 -8.39 -10.49
N THR A 82 -8.59 -8.60 -9.76
CA THR A 82 -9.07 -9.91 -9.29
C THR A 82 -10.59 -9.93 -9.27
N ASP A 83 -11.19 -11.11 -9.47
CA ASP A 83 -12.65 -11.27 -9.44
C ASP A 83 -13.19 -11.70 -8.07
N HIS A 84 -12.30 -12.05 -7.14
CA HIS A 84 -12.64 -12.52 -5.80
C HIS A 84 -11.65 -11.99 -4.74
N PRO A 85 -12.06 -11.95 -3.45
CA PRO A 85 -11.14 -11.70 -2.35
C PRO A 85 -10.22 -12.90 -2.15
N TRP A 86 -8.92 -12.65 -2.02
CA TRP A 86 -7.95 -13.72 -1.79
C TRP A 86 -8.06 -14.25 -0.36
N SER A 87 -7.94 -15.58 -0.22
CA SER A 87 -7.69 -16.19 1.08
C SER A 87 -6.25 -15.93 1.54
N ILE A 88 -5.99 -16.04 2.85
CA ILE A 88 -4.62 -15.94 3.37
C ILE A 88 -3.74 -17.05 2.78
N GLY A 89 -4.28 -18.26 2.59
CA GLY A 89 -3.57 -19.37 1.94
C GLY A 89 -3.15 -19.02 0.52
N GLN A 90 -4.08 -18.50 -0.30
CA GLN A 90 -3.78 -18.06 -1.65
C GLN A 90 -2.70 -16.97 -1.67
N LEU A 91 -2.74 -16.02 -0.74
CA LEU A 91 -1.70 -14.99 -0.62
C LEU A 91 -0.32 -15.59 -0.32
N LEU A 92 -0.25 -16.56 0.59
CA LEU A 92 1.00 -17.22 0.96
C LEU A 92 1.57 -18.04 -0.19
N ASP A 93 0.73 -18.83 -0.86
CA ASP A 93 1.14 -19.66 -2.01
C ASP A 93 1.74 -18.80 -3.12
N GLN A 94 1.09 -17.68 -3.44
CA GLN A 94 1.59 -16.72 -4.44
C GLN A 94 2.88 -16.03 -3.99
N SER A 95 3.00 -15.68 -2.71
CA SER A 95 4.21 -15.04 -2.19
C SER A 95 5.44 -15.95 -2.19
N LEU A 96 5.25 -17.25 -1.96
CA LEU A 96 6.31 -18.25 -1.93
C LEU A 96 6.72 -18.70 -3.35
N GLY A 97 5.80 -18.64 -4.31
CA GLY A 97 6.06 -18.97 -5.72
C GLY A 97 6.87 -17.92 -6.48
N LEU A 98 7.01 -16.70 -5.92
CA LEU A 98 7.80 -15.63 -6.52
C LEU A 98 9.27 -15.75 -6.07
N SER A 99 10.19 -15.90 -7.02
CA SER A 99 11.62 -15.72 -6.73
C SER A 99 11.84 -14.27 -6.27
N PRO A 100 12.62 -14.01 -5.21
CA PRO A 100 12.89 -12.65 -4.77
C PRO A 100 13.58 -11.89 -5.91
N GLU A 101 12.90 -10.88 -6.44
CA GLU A 101 13.48 -10.00 -7.45
C GLU A 101 14.66 -9.23 -6.82
N THR A 102 15.74 -9.06 -7.58
CA THR A 102 16.91 -8.31 -7.13
C THR A 102 16.51 -6.87 -6.84
N ARG A 103 16.76 -6.41 -5.60
CA ARG A 103 16.40 -5.06 -5.15
C ARG A 103 16.84 -4.02 -6.17
N PRO A 104 15.95 -3.10 -6.61
CA PRO A 104 16.39 -1.94 -7.38
C PRO A 104 17.42 -1.19 -6.54
N THR A 105 18.61 -0.99 -7.08
CA THR A 105 19.67 -0.24 -6.40
C THR A 105 19.11 1.13 -6.03
N LYS A 106 19.26 1.52 -4.76
CA LYS A 106 18.70 2.76 -4.23
C LYS A 106 19.06 3.91 -5.19
N PRO A 107 18.08 4.53 -5.88
CA PRO A 107 18.41 5.58 -6.82
C PRO A 107 19.10 6.69 -6.03
N ARG A 108 20.28 7.11 -6.48
CA ARG A 108 20.99 8.24 -5.88
C ARG A 108 20.05 9.43 -5.96
N LEU A 109 19.52 9.86 -4.81
CA LEU A 109 18.65 11.04 -4.71
C LEU A 109 19.35 12.19 -5.43
N ARG A 110 18.80 12.61 -6.57
CA ARG A 110 19.27 13.81 -7.25
C ARG A 110 18.64 14.98 -6.53
N LEU A 111 19.47 15.83 -5.92
CA LEU A 111 19.02 17.10 -5.38
C LEU A 111 18.29 17.85 -6.51
N ILE A 112 17.04 18.26 -6.29
CA ILE A 112 16.35 19.14 -7.23
C ILE A 112 17.15 20.44 -7.22
N GLN A 113 17.86 20.74 -8.31
CA GLN A 113 18.52 22.02 -8.44
C GLN A 113 17.44 23.11 -8.52
N GLY A 114 17.42 24.03 -7.56
CA GLY A 114 16.51 25.19 -7.60
C GLY A 114 15.69 25.47 -6.34
N GLY A 115 15.98 24.87 -5.18
CA GLY A 115 15.41 25.35 -3.92
C GLY A 115 15.83 26.79 -3.65
N ARG A 116 14.89 27.75 -3.71
CA ARG A 116 15.14 29.12 -3.23
C ARG A 116 15.55 29.04 -1.76
N LYS A 117 16.69 29.66 -1.44
CA LYS A 117 17.16 29.86 -0.07
C LYS A 117 16.14 30.65 0.75
#